data_AF-Q6N4W9-F1
#
_entry.id   AF-Q6N4W9-F1
#
_cell.length_a   1.000
_cell.length_b   1.000
_cell.length_c   1.000
_cell.angle_alpha   90.00
_cell.angle_beta   90.00
_cell.angle_gamma   90.00
#
_symmetry.space_group_name_H-M   'P 1'
#
loop_
_entity.id
_entity.type
_entity.pdbx_description
1 polymer ?
#
loop_
_entity_poly.entity_id
_entity_poly.type
_entity_poly.pdbx_seq_one_letter_code
_entity_poly.pdbx_strand_id
1 'polypeptide(L)'
;MECPFCVETIKDEALACKNCSRDLRYVRPTLLEIEELVSELDDLQRQLDRARVTLERLVHPLRYYGVHAVLYMLLPVLLLVGAHWMVTIVLDVSPVWLRIASVVIPLLFGLTTYPIQKVGLLGAALLGLCTALISVLSMLTVTGLHDNVPILPTVWVEWREVIEYGASILLAFVSGHILGVTVFRVLPTTLAQTGKPNAAAFRVARLLGPHVGEDQLRRRARMIQDLLQTAGPLAGVVATGVGSLYTGLKGVIGG
;
A
#
# COMPACT_ATOMS: atom_id res chain seq x y z
N MET A 1 -32.79 21.27 5.97
CA MET A 1 -32.55 21.50 7.42
C MET A 1 -33.66 20.86 8.25
N GLU A 2 -33.42 20.52 9.52
CA GLU A 2 -34.47 20.01 10.43
C GLU A 2 -35.13 21.15 11.20
N CYS A 3 -36.44 21.06 11.44
CA CYS A 3 -37.15 22.06 12.22
C CYS A 3 -36.76 21.93 13.71
N PRO A 4 -36.28 22.99 14.38
CA PRO A 4 -35.82 22.91 15.77
C PRO A 4 -36.95 22.64 16.78
N PHE A 5 -38.21 22.78 16.37
CA PHE A 5 -39.37 22.63 17.24
C PHE A 5 -40.03 21.25 17.14
N CYS A 6 -40.04 20.63 15.95
CA CYS A 6 -40.74 19.37 15.71
C CYS A 6 -39.89 18.32 14.98
N VAL A 7 -38.61 18.61 14.69
CA VAL A 7 -37.62 17.71 14.07
C VAL A 7 -38.02 17.24 12.65
N GLU A 8 -39.06 17.83 12.07
CA GLU A 8 -39.46 17.54 10.69
C GLU A 8 -38.42 18.08 9.71
N THR A 9 -38.13 17.30 8.66
CA THR A 9 -37.26 17.77 7.56
C THR A 9 -37.97 18.85 6.73
N ILE A 10 -37.32 20.00 6.61
CA ILE A 10 -37.87 21.18 5.92
C ILE A 10 -36.89 21.71 4.87
N LYS A 11 -37.42 22.38 3.85
CA LYS A 11 -36.62 23.05 2.82
C LYS A 11 -35.84 24.21 3.44
N ASP A 12 -34.61 24.43 2.99
CA ASP A 12 -33.71 25.43 3.57
C ASP A 12 -34.19 26.88 3.36
N GLU A 13 -35.06 27.11 2.38
CA GLU A 13 -35.70 28.39 2.07
C GLU A 13 -37.06 28.59 2.75
N ALA A 14 -37.54 27.62 3.54
CA ALA A 14 -38.83 27.70 4.20
C ALA A 14 -38.82 28.72 5.35
N LEU A 15 -39.73 29.69 5.29
CA LEU A 15 -39.92 30.68 6.36
C LEU A 15 -40.82 30.17 7.49
N ALA A 16 -41.55 29.08 7.28
CA ALA A 16 -42.39 28.45 8.30
C ALA A 16 -42.41 26.92 8.10
N CYS A 17 -42.55 26.17 9.18
CA CYS A 17 -42.66 24.71 9.11
C CYS A 17 -44.06 24.29 8.65
N LYS A 18 -44.15 23.35 7.69
CA LYS A 18 -45.45 22.81 7.22
C LYS A 18 -46.17 21.98 8.29
N ASN A 19 -45.43 21.35 9.20
CA ASN A 19 -45.98 20.44 10.20
C ASN A 19 -46.42 21.19 11.47
N CYS A 20 -45.52 21.99 12.08
CA CYS A 20 -45.79 22.69 13.34
C CYS A 20 -46.20 24.16 13.18
N SER A 21 -46.33 24.65 11.94
CA SER A 21 -46.73 26.02 11.56
C SER A 21 -45.94 27.17 12.21
N ARG A 22 -44.81 26.87 12.86
CA ARG A 22 -43.96 27.84 13.54
C ARG A 22 -43.14 28.65 12.53
N ASP A 23 -43.01 29.95 12.78
CA ASP A 23 -42.16 30.86 12.01
C ASP A 23 -40.68 30.58 12.31
N LEU A 24 -39.88 30.49 11.25
CA LEU A 24 -38.45 30.19 11.30
C LEU A 24 -37.60 31.40 10.92
N ARG A 25 -38.18 32.55 10.54
CA ARG A 25 -37.44 33.75 10.09
C ARG A 25 -36.33 34.18 11.05
N TYR A 26 -36.60 34.14 12.35
CA TYR A 26 -35.65 34.56 13.38
C TYR A 26 -34.62 33.49 13.74
N VAL A 27 -35.00 32.22 13.66
CA VAL A 27 -34.16 31.09 14.10
C VAL A 27 -33.30 30.55 12.96
N ARG A 28 -33.70 30.77 11.71
CA ARG A 28 -32.94 30.37 10.52
C ARG A 28 -31.52 30.94 10.46
N PRO A 29 -31.27 32.26 10.62
CA PRO A 29 -29.91 32.78 10.53
C PRO A 29 -28.99 32.16 11.59
N THR A 30 -29.48 31.96 12.81
CA THR A 30 -28.68 31.35 13.88
C THR A 30 -28.44 29.86 13.66
N LEU A 31 -29.40 29.12 13.10
CA LEU A 31 -29.19 27.71 12.74
C LEU A 31 -28.14 27.55 11.64
N LEU A 32 -28.17 28.42 10.62
CA LEU A 32 -27.16 28.41 9.56
C LEU A 32 -25.77 28.75 10.10
N GLU A 33 -25.67 29.73 11.00
CA GLU A 33 -24.41 30.09 11.65
C GLU A 33 -23.88 28.95 12.54
N ILE A 34 -24.74 28.26 13.28
CA ILE A 34 -24.35 27.08 14.06
C ILE A 34 -23.86 25.95 13.15
N GLU A 35 -24.56 25.68 12.04
CA GLU A 35 -24.17 24.64 11.08
C GLU A 35 -22.81 24.96 10.42
N GLU A 36 -22.59 26.23 10.08
CA GLU A 36 -21.31 26.72 9.57
C GLU A 36 -20.19 26.54 10.60
N LEU A 37 -20.39 26.98 11.85
CA LEU A 37 -19.42 26.84 12.94
C LEU A 37 -19.09 25.36 13.24
N VAL A 38 -20.10 24.48 13.23
CA VAL A 38 -19.89 23.03 13.40
C VAL A 38 -19.05 22.48 12.24
N SER A 39 -19.32 22.90 11.00
CA SER A 39 -18.55 22.47 9.84
C SER A 39 -17.09 22.93 9.89
N GLU A 40 -16.85 24.14 10.42
CA GLU A 40 -15.50 24.69 10.58
C GLU A 40 -14.73 23.96 11.69
N LEU A 41 -15.39 23.62 12.81
CA LEU A 41 -14.80 22.80 13.87
C LEU A 41 -14.42 21.41 13.38
N ASP A 42 -15.26 20.78 12.56
CA ASP A 42 -14.98 19.49 11.94
C ASP A 42 -13.73 19.54 11.05
N ASP A 43 -13.57 20.62 10.27
CA ASP A 43 -12.39 20.78 9.43
C ASP A 43 -11.13 21.07 10.25
N LEU A 44 -11.23 21.92 11.27
CA LEU A 44 -10.15 22.19 12.23
C LEU A 44 -9.70 20.92 12.96
N GLN A 45 -10.63 20.07 13.42
CA GLN A 45 -10.31 18.78 14.03
C GLN A 45 -9.57 17.87 13.05
N ARG A 46 -10.03 17.77 11.81
CA ARG A 46 -9.33 16.99 10.77
C ARG A 46 -7.93 17.53 10.49
N GLN A 47 -7.75 18.85 10.47
CA GLN A 47 -6.45 19.48 10.29
C GLN A 47 -5.53 19.19 11.49
N LEU A 48 -6.05 19.25 12.72
CA LEU A 48 -5.32 18.92 13.94
C LEU A 48 -4.89 17.46 13.96
N ASP A 49 -5.77 16.53 13.57
CA ASP A 49 -5.45 15.10 13.49
C ASP A 49 -4.35 14.83 12.45
N ARG A 50 -4.43 15.47 11.27
CA ARG A 50 -3.37 15.39 10.26
C ARG A 50 -2.04 15.93 10.79
N ALA A 51 -2.07 17.07 11.49
CA ALA A 51 -0.90 17.68 12.09
C ALA A 51 -0.32 16.78 13.19
N ARG A 52 -1.15 16.18 14.04
CA ARG A 52 -0.76 15.26 15.10
C ARG A 52 -0.09 14.01 14.56
N VAL A 53 -0.65 13.37 13.53
CA VAL A 53 -0.05 12.19 12.88
C VAL A 53 1.29 12.55 12.20
N THR A 54 1.43 13.80 11.72
CA THR A 54 2.69 14.30 11.14
C THR A 54 3.72 14.58 12.23
N LEU A 55 3.29 15.16 13.36
CA LEU A 55 4.13 15.47 14.52
C LEU A 55 4.59 14.19 15.24
N GLU A 56 3.73 13.20 15.43
CA GLU A 56 4.10 11.90 16.01
C GLU A 56 5.18 11.19 15.17
N ARG A 57 5.11 11.31 13.84
CA ARG A 57 6.17 10.83 12.93
C ARG A 57 7.49 11.59 13.09
N LEU A 58 7.44 12.88 13.42
CA LEU A 58 8.62 13.72 13.62
C LEU A 58 9.25 13.55 15.01
N VAL A 59 8.43 13.38 16.04
CA VAL A 59 8.86 13.36 17.45
C VAL A 59 9.34 11.98 17.88
N HIS A 60 8.75 10.90 17.35
CA HIS A 60 9.16 9.52 17.66
C HIS A 60 9.51 8.68 16.42
N PRO A 61 10.42 9.16 15.55
CA PRO A 61 10.77 8.44 14.33
C PRO A 61 11.34 7.06 14.67
N LEU A 62 12.29 6.98 15.60
CA LEU A 62 12.94 5.72 15.98
C LEU A 62 11.99 4.69 16.60
N ARG A 63 10.99 5.10 17.40
CA ARG A 63 10.08 4.16 18.07
C ARG A 63 9.01 3.64 17.11
N TYR A 64 8.46 4.50 16.26
CA TYR A 64 7.48 4.11 15.26
C TYR A 64 8.10 3.21 14.19
N TYR A 65 9.24 3.63 13.62
CA TYR A 65 9.99 2.81 12.67
C TYR A 65 10.55 1.56 13.34
N GLY A 66 11.02 1.64 14.58
CA GLY A 66 11.59 0.51 15.32
C GLY A 66 10.58 -0.61 15.57
N VAL A 67 9.38 -0.31 16.06
CA VAL A 67 8.37 -1.35 16.34
C VAL A 67 7.91 -2.04 15.06
N HIS A 68 7.67 -1.28 13.98
CA HIS A 68 7.28 -1.86 12.70
C HIS A 68 8.43 -2.61 12.04
N ALA A 69 9.67 -2.09 12.09
CA ALA A 69 10.87 -2.77 11.61
C ALA A 69 11.08 -4.10 12.34
N VAL A 70 10.96 -4.10 13.67
CA VAL A 70 11.10 -5.31 14.50
C VAL A 70 10.00 -6.32 14.20
N LEU A 71 8.74 -5.89 14.02
CA LEU A 71 7.65 -6.81 13.65
C LEU A 71 7.88 -7.44 12.28
N TYR A 72 8.25 -6.63 11.28
CA TYR A 72 8.58 -7.11 9.94
C TYR A 72 9.88 -7.92 9.89
N MET A 73 10.70 -7.86 10.94
CA MET A 73 11.86 -8.70 11.11
C MET A 73 11.56 -10.03 11.76
N LEU A 74 10.87 -10.00 12.89
CA LEU A 74 10.55 -11.18 13.67
C LEU A 74 9.60 -12.11 12.91
N LEU A 75 8.63 -11.55 12.18
CA LEU A 75 7.63 -12.36 11.50
C LEU A 75 8.21 -13.31 10.42
N PRO A 76 9.05 -12.85 9.45
CA PRO A 76 9.70 -13.77 8.50
C PRO A 76 10.68 -14.72 9.18
N VAL A 77 11.40 -14.30 10.23
CA VAL A 77 12.28 -15.18 11.01
C VAL A 77 11.50 -16.33 11.63
N LEU A 78 10.40 -16.01 12.33
CA LEU A 78 9.54 -17.02 12.96
C LEU A 78 8.96 -17.98 11.91
N LEU A 79 8.55 -17.46 10.75
CA LEU A 79 8.02 -18.28 9.66
C LEU A 79 9.09 -19.20 9.06
N LEU A 80 10.32 -18.71 8.86
CA LEU A 80 11.44 -19.53 8.37
C LEU A 80 11.84 -20.60 9.38
N VAL A 81 11.95 -20.26 10.67
CA VAL A 81 12.28 -21.23 11.72
C VAL A 81 11.18 -22.28 11.88
N GLY A 82 9.91 -21.86 11.82
CA GLY A 82 8.78 -22.77 11.81
C GLY A 82 8.79 -23.70 10.60
N ALA A 83 9.11 -23.18 9.40
CA ALA A 83 9.27 -24.00 8.20
C ALA A 83 10.46 -24.98 8.33
N HIS A 84 11.59 -24.54 8.88
CA HIS A 84 12.74 -25.40 9.19
C HIS A 84 12.34 -26.54 10.10
N TRP A 85 11.77 -26.22 11.26
CA TRP A 85 11.32 -27.22 12.21
C TRP A 85 10.34 -28.22 11.57
N MET A 86 9.34 -27.74 10.84
CA MET A 86 8.34 -28.59 10.21
C MET A 86 8.97 -29.54 9.17
N VAL A 87 9.83 -29.03 8.30
CA VAL A 87 10.42 -29.84 7.21
C VAL A 87 11.45 -30.84 7.74
N THR A 88 12.29 -30.44 8.69
CA THR A 88 13.42 -31.28 9.13
C THR A 88 13.06 -32.23 10.27
N ILE A 89 12.26 -31.81 11.25
CA ILE A 89 11.96 -32.64 12.44
C ILE A 89 10.66 -33.41 12.26
N VAL A 90 9.61 -32.80 11.68
CA VAL A 90 8.29 -33.44 11.57
C VAL A 90 8.17 -34.28 10.31
N LEU A 91 8.61 -33.74 9.18
CA LEU A 91 8.46 -34.39 7.87
C LEU A 91 9.66 -35.24 7.46
N ASP A 92 10.87 -34.97 7.99
CA ASP A 92 12.14 -35.62 7.60
C ASP A 92 12.33 -35.68 6.07
N VAL A 93 11.96 -34.59 5.39
CA VAL A 93 12.03 -34.47 3.92
C VAL A 93 13.30 -33.73 3.51
N SER A 94 13.73 -33.92 2.26
CA SER A 94 14.87 -33.24 1.68
C SER A 94 14.83 -31.70 1.85
N PRO A 95 15.99 -31.06 2.14
CA PRO A 95 16.07 -29.63 2.42
C PRO A 95 15.83 -28.74 1.19
N VAL A 96 15.51 -29.32 0.03
CA VAL A 96 15.18 -28.60 -1.20
C VAL A 96 13.94 -27.73 -1.00
N TRP A 97 12.93 -28.22 -0.30
CA TRP A 97 11.73 -27.45 0.02
C TRP A 97 12.03 -26.25 0.91
N LEU A 98 13.01 -26.39 1.79
CA LEU A 98 13.48 -25.31 2.66
C LEU A 98 14.10 -24.15 1.86
N ARG A 99 14.78 -24.45 0.75
CA ARG A 99 15.37 -23.44 -0.13
C ARG A 99 14.32 -22.63 -0.89
N ILE A 100 13.20 -23.25 -1.24
CA ILE A 100 12.08 -22.53 -1.88
C ILE A 100 11.42 -21.61 -0.85
N ALA A 101 11.16 -22.13 0.36
CA ALA A 101 10.58 -21.34 1.44
C ALA A 101 11.45 -20.14 1.82
N SER A 102 12.77 -20.31 1.89
CA SER A 102 13.71 -19.22 2.23
C SER A 102 13.86 -18.14 1.16
N VAL A 103 13.37 -18.38 -0.06
CA VAL A 103 13.29 -17.35 -1.11
C VAL A 103 11.91 -16.70 -1.12
N VAL A 104 10.84 -17.50 -1.10
CA VAL A 104 9.47 -17.00 -1.22
C VAL A 104 9.08 -16.15 -0.01
N ILE A 105 9.39 -16.60 1.21
CA ILE A 105 8.98 -15.89 2.42
C ILE A 105 9.65 -14.50 2.50
N PRO A 106 10.98 -14.35 2.42
CA PRO A 106 11.61 -13.04 2.52
C PRO A 106 11.25 -12.11 1.36
N LEU A 107 10.96 -12.66 0.17
CA LEU A 107 10.51 -11.89 -0.98
C LEU A 107 9.15 -11.21 -0.72
N LEU A 108 8.16 -11.96 -0.20
CA LEU A 108 6.83 -11.42 0.11
C LEU A 108 6.90 -10.35 1.21
N PHE A 109 7.75 -10.57 2.21
CA PHE A 109 7.98 -9.58 3.27
C PHE A 109 8.74 -8.35 2.74
N GLY A 110 9.71 -8.53 1.85
CA GLY A 110 10.38 -7.42 1.16
C GLY A 110 9.40 -6.54 0.36
N LEU A 111 8.47 -7.18 -0.37
CA LEU A 111 7.44 -6.51 -1.17
C LEU A 111 6.52 -5.62 -0.33
N THR A 112 6.05 -6.16 0.80
CA THR A 112 5.09 -5.48 1.69
C THR A 112 5.73 -4.40 2.57
N THR A 113 7.05 -4.45 2.77
CA THR A 113 7.78 -3.46 3.58
C THR A 113 7.78 -2.06 2.94
N TYR A 114 7.77 -1.97 1.61
CA TYR A 114 7.81 -0.69 0.88
C TYR A 114 6.61 0.24 1.16
N PRO A 115 5.34 -0.18 0.97
CA PRO A 115 4.18 0.69 1.19
C PRO A 115 4.01 1.15 2.64
N ILE A 116 4.55 0.41 3.60
CA ILE A 116 4.27 0.61 5.03
C ILE A 116 5.35 1.44 5.72
N GLN A 117 6.64 1.17 5.45
CA GLN A 117 7.74 1.81 6.15
C GLN A 117 8.47 2.87 5.30
N LYS A 118 8.25 2.93 3.98
CA LYS A 118 8.97 3.84 3.05
C LYS A 118 10.49 3.91 3.30
N VAL A 119 11.07 2.81 3.76
CA VAL A 119 12.51 2.70 3.99
C VAL A 119 13.23 2.77 2.65
N GLY A 120 14.37 3.48 2.62
CA GLY A 120 15.24 3.49 1.45
C GLY A 120 15.90 2.14 1.22
N LEU A 121 16.54 1.97 0.07
CA LEU A 121 17.22 0.71 -0.32
C LEU A 121 18.24 0.24 0.74
N LEU A 122 18.98 1.17 1.34
CA LEU A 122 19.95 0.86 2.39
C LEU A 122 19.28 0.36 3.67
N GLY A 123 18.13 0.91 4.04
CA GLY A 123 17.33 0.42 5.16
C GLY A 123 16.79 -0.98 4.91
N ALA A 124 16.31 -1.26 3.69
CA ALA A 124 15.86 -2.58 3.30
C ALA A 124 16.99 -3.63 3.28
N ALA A 125 18.18 -3.24 2.82
CA ALA A 125 19.37 -4.11 2.84
C ALA A 125 19.79 -4.44 4.28
N LEU A 126 19.80 -3.44 5.18
CA LEU A 126 20.13 -3.65 6.59
C LEU A 126 19.09 -4.55 7.28
N LEU A 127 17.79 -4.32 7.01
CA LEU A 127 16.72 -5.19 7.51
C LEU A 127 16.91 -6.63 7.00
N GLY A 128 17.11 -6.81 5.69
CA GLY A 128 17.35 -8.12 5.09
C GLY A 128 18.55 -8.84 5.69
N LEU A 129 19.63 -8.10 5.99
CA LEU A 129 20.84 -8.64 6.61
C LEU A 129 20.57 -9.11 8.03
N CYS A 130 19.90 -8.28 8.85
CA CYS A 130 19.48 -8.68 10.19
C CYS A 130 18.55 -9.91 10.15
N THR A 131 17.63 -9.99 9.18
CA THR A 131 16.73 -11.14 9.01
C THR A 131 17.55 -12.41 8.76
N ALA A 132 18.48 -12.34 7.81
CA ALA A 132 19.28 -13.47 7.39
C ALA A 132 20.14 -13.98 8.56
N LEU A 133 20.82 -13.08 9.27
CA LEU A 133 21.66 -13.44 10.42
C LEU A 133 20.84 -14.08 11.53
N ILE A 134 19.73 -13.46 11.94
CA ILE A 134 18.90 -13.98 13.04
C ILE A 134 18.26 -15.32 12.64
N SER A 135 17.78 -15.45 11.40
CA SER A 135 17.18 -16.69 10.90
C SER A 135 18.20 -17.84 10.84
N VAL A 136 19.40 -17.58 10.33
CA VAL A 136 20.45 -18.60 10.21
C VAL A 136 20.93 -19.04 11.59
N LEU A 137 21.18 -18.08 12.50
CA LEU A 137 21.59 -18.39 13.87
C LEU A 137 20.52 -19.19 14.62
N SER A 138 19.25 -18.84 14.45
CA SER A 138 18.15 -19.59 15.07
C SER A 138 18.02 -21.00 14.50
N MET A 139 18.13 -21.19 13.19
CA MET A 139 18.15 -22.54 12.59
C MET A 139 19.31 -23.39 13.11
N LEU A 140 20.53 -22.84 13.14
CA LEU A 140 21.71 -23.52 13.69
C LEU A 140 21.51 -23.91 15.17
N THR A 141 20.91 -23.01 15.95
CA THR A 141 20.62 -23.26 17.37
C THR A 141 19.60 -24.38 17.54
N VAL A 142 18.52 -24.39 16.75
CA VAL A 142 17.48 -25.43 16.80
C VAL A 142 18.08 -26.79 16.46
N THR A 143 18.87 -26.88 15.39
CA THR A 143 19.50 -28.13 14.97
C THR A 143 20.55 -28.61 15.99
N GLY A 144 21.39 -27.71 16.51
CA GLY A 144 22.38 -28.06 17.52
C GLY A 144 21.77 -28.59 18.83
N LEU A 145 20.64 -28.02 19.25
CA LEU A 145 19.92 -28.48 20.44
C LEU A 145 19.21 -29.83 20.21
N HIS A 146 18.64 -30.04 19.02
CA HIS A 146 17.92 -31.28 18.72
C HIS A 146 18.87 -32.47 18.50
N ASP A 147 19.92 -32.26 17.71
CA ASP A 147 20.82 -33.35 17.27
C ASP A 147 22.06 -33.49 18.17
N ASN A 148 22.17 -32.69 19.24
CA ASN A 148 23.33 -32.66 20.16
C ASN A 148 24.68 -32.48 19.45
N VAL A 149 24.66 -31.75 18.33
CA VAL A 149 25.84 -31.38 17.53
C VAL A 149 26.29 -29.95 17.89
N PRO A 150 27.56 -29.60 17.64
CA PRO A 150 28.03 -28.22 17.84
C PRO A 150 27.15 -27.23 17.06
N ILE A 151 26.68 -26.18 17.76
CA ILE A 151 25.77 -25.16 17.20
C ILE A 151 26.43 -24.39 16.05
N LEU A 152 27.74 -24.19 16.13
CA LEU A 152 28.50 -23.49 15.10
C LEU A 152 29.14 -24.51 14.14
N PRO A 153 29.16 -24.22 12.83
CA PRO A 153 29.77 -25.12 11.87
C PRO A 153 31.26 -25.28 12.14
N THR A 154 31.72 -26.52 12.12
CA THR A 154 33.12 -26.85 12.42
C THR A 154 33.95 -26.99 11.16
N VAL A 155 33.30 -27.26 10.03
CA VAL A 155 33.94 -27.51 8.74
C VAL A 155 33.69 -26.34 7.77
N TRP A 156 34.67 -26.01 6.95
CA TRP A 156 34.57 -24.94 5.94
C TRP A 156 33.44 -25.15 4.92
N VAL A 157 33.10 -26.40 4.62
CA VAL A 157 32.02 -26.74 3.68
C VAL A 157 30.66 -26.30 4.23
N GLU A 158 30.41 -26.56 5.51
CA GLU A 158 29.17 -26.15 6.19
C GLU A 158 29.06 -24.62 6.26
N TRP A 159 30.18 -23.92 6.49
CA TRP A 159 30.21 -22.45 6.44
C TRP A 159 29.82 -21.90 5.08
N ARG A 160 30.23 -22.54 3.98
CA ARG A 160 29.82 -22.13 2.63
C ARG A 160 28.30 -22.27 2.46
N GLU A 161 27.72 -23.38 2.91
CA GLU A 161 26.27 -23.59 2.83
C GLU A 161 25.50 -22.56 3.65
N VAL A 162 25.97 -22.25 4.86
CA VAL A 162 25.39 -21.24 5.74
C VAL A 162 25.43 -19.85 5.10
N ILE A 163 26.56 -19.47 4.49
CA ILE A 163 26.71 -18.18 3.81
C ILE A 163 25.84 -18.11 2.56
N GLU A 164 25.79 -19.16 1.76
CA GLU A 164 24.91 -19.25 0.58
C GLU A 164 23.43 -19.09 1.01
N TYR A 165 23.04 -19.73 2.11
CA TYR A 165 21.69 -19.65 2.64
C TYR A 165 21.36 -18.24 3.12
N GLY A 166 22.24 -17.62 3.92
CA GLY A 166 22.08 -16.24 4.37
C GLY A 166 22.06 -15.22 3.23
N ALA A 167 22.91 -15.41 2.23
CA ALA A 167 22.94 -14.57 1.03
C ALA A 167 21.63 -14.68 0.22
N SER A 168 21.06 -15.89 0.11
CA SER A 168 19.78 -16.09 -0.59
C SER A 168 18.63 -15.32 0.08
N ILE A 169 18.54 -15.36 1.41
CA ILE A 169 17.53 -14.66 2.21
C ILE A 169 17.68 -13.14 2.02
N LEU A 170 18.91 -12.63 2.13
CA LEU A 170 19.22 -11.22 1.93
C LEU A 170 18.83 -10.75 0.53
N LEU A 171 19.24 -11.47 -0.51
CA LEU A 171 18.94 -11.13 -1.90
C LEU A 171 17.44 -11.22 -2.20
N ALA A 172 16.74 -12.23 -1.66
CA ALA A 172 15.30 -12.37 -1.79
C ALA A 172 14.57 -11.19 -1.13
N PHE A 173 15.00 -10.77 0.06
CA PHE A 173 14.40 -9.62 0.74
C PHE A 173 14.61 -8.31 -0.04
N VAL A 174 15.85 -8.04 -0.48
CA VAL A 174 16.19 -6.83 -1.24
C VAL A 174 15.47 -6.81 -2.59
N SER A 175 15.43 -7.94 -3.30
CA SER A 175 14.70 -8.05 -4.57
C SER A 175 13.19 -7.86 -4.39
N GLY A 176 12.60 -8.45 -3.35
CA GLY A 176 11.21 -8.21 -2.97
C GLY A 176 10.94 -6.73 -2.72
N HIS A 177 11.83 -6.03 -2.02
CA HIS A 177 11.72 -4.59 -1.78
C HIS A 177 11.77 -3.77 -3.08
N ILE A 178 12.72 -4.07 -3.98
CA ILE A 178 12.80 -3.43 -5.31
C ILE A 178 11.51 -3.65 -6.09
N LEU A 179 10.98 -4.88 -6.06
CA LEU A 179 9.72 -5.23 -6.72
C LEU A 179 8.53 -4.47 -6.10
N GLY A 180 8.56 -4.23 -4.78
CA GLY A 180 7.55 -3.43 -4.09
C GLY A 180 7.59 -1.97 -4.55
N VAL A 181 8.78 -1.40 -4.70
CA VAL A 181 8.96 -0.04 -5.24
C VAL A 181 8.41 0.05 -6.65
N THR A 182 8.72 -0.91 -7.54
CA THR A 182 8.25 -0.85 -8.93
C THR A 182 6.74 -1.03 -9.04
N VAL A 183 6.16 -2.00 -8.33
CA VAL A 183 4.72 -2.27 -8.37
C VAL A 183 3.90 -1.14 -7.73
N PHE A 184 4.29 -0.63 -6.57
CA PHE A 184 3.46 0.35 -5.85
C PHE A 184 3.81 1.81 -6.15
N ARG A 185 5.01 2.11 -6.65
CA ARG A 185 5.40 3.48 -7.03
C ARG A 185 5.34 3.71 -8.52
N VAL A 186 6.01 2.85 -9.29
CA VAL A 186 6.25 3.10 -10.72
C VAL A 186 5.00 2.76 -11.53
N LEU A 187 4.40 1.59 -11.31
CA LEU A 187 3.21 1.12 -12.05
C LEU A 187 2.01 2.09 -11.98
N PRO A 188 1.59 2.62 -10.81
CA PRO A 188 0.48 3.58 -10.79
C PRO A 188 0.89 4.93 -11.40
N THR A 189 2.16 5.36 -11.29
CA THR A 189 2.60 6.61 -11.92
C THR A 189 2.65 6.52 -13.43
N THR A 190 3.05 5.39 -14.01
CA THR A 190 3.05 5.19 -15.47
C THR A 190 1.64 5.01 -16.01
N LEU A 191 0.77 4.28 -15.31
CA LEU A 191 -0.65 4.15 -15.68
C LEU A 191 -1.40 5.48 -15.55
N ALA A 192 -1.16 6.26 -14.50
CA ALA A 192 -1.74 7.60 -14.36
C ALA A 192 -1.15 8.63 -15.35
N GLN A 193 0.10 8.44 -15.79
CA GLN A 193 0.72 9.24 -16.85
C GLN A 193 0.21 8.87 -18.24
N THR A 194 -0.38 7.69 -18.44
CA THR A 194 -1.00 7.30 -19.72
C THR A 194 -2.22 8.19 -20.04
N GLY A 195 -2.74 8.95 -19.07
CA GLY A 195 -3.79 9.96 -19.24
C GLY A 195 -3.34 11.43 -19.17
N LYS A 196 -2.05 11.73 -18.97
CA LYS A 196 -1.54 13.12 -18.93
C LYS A 196 -0.54 13.34 -20.05
N PRO A 197 -0.82 14.24 -21.03
CA PRO A 197 0.12 14.50 -22.12
C PRO A 197 1.46 14.98 -21.55
N ASN A 198 2.53 14.41 -22.10
CA ASN A 198 3.91 14.59 -21.67
C ASN A 198 4.26 16.10 -21.55
N ALA A 199 5.09 16.50 -20.58
CA ALA A 199 5.41 17.92 -20.34
C ALA A 199 5.98 18.64 -21.59
N ALA A 200 6.59 17.87 -22.50
CA ALA A 200 7.01 18.32 -23.83
C ALA A 200 5.83 18.66 -24.75
N ALA A 201 4.76 17.85 -24.76
CA ALA A 201 3.53 18.13 -25.52
C ALA A 201 2.81 19.38 -24.99
N PHE A 202 2.85 19.63 -23.67
CA PHE A 202 2.31 20.86 -23.09
C PHE A 202 3.13 22.11 -23.49
N ARG A 203 4.47 21.99 -23.60
CA ARG A 203 5.32 23.08 -24.11
C ARG A 203 5.10 23.36 -25.60
N VAL A 204 4.90 22.32 -26.40
CA VAL A 204 4.59 22.44 -27.83
C VAL A 204 3.18 23.01 -28.05
N ALA A 205 2.20 22.61 -27.25
CA ALA A 205 0.85 23.18 -27.27
C ALA A 205 0.84 24.66 -26.88
N ARG A 206 1.67 25.06 -25.91
CA ARG A 206 1.82 26.47 -25.49
C ARG A 206 2.50 27.35 -26.54
N LEU A 207 3.23 26.75 -27.49
CA LEU A 207 3.86 27.43 -28.63
C LEU A 207 2.94 27.53 -29.86
N LEU A 208 1.83 26.77 -29.90
CA LEU A 208 0.98 26.61 -31.09
C LEU A 208 -0.42 27.25 -31.02
N GLY A 209 -0.78 27.99 -29.97
CA GLY A 209 -2.10 28.65 -29.98
C GLY A 209 -2.34 29.74 -28.93
N PRO A 210 -3.09 30.80 -29.25
CA PRO A 210 -3.30 31.94 -28.38
C PRO A 210 -4.33 31.64 -27.28
N HIS A 211 -4.01 32.08 -26.06
CA HIS A 211 -4.83 32.24 -24.85
C HIS A 211 -6.32 31.86 -24.96
N VAL A 212 -6.68 30.66 -24.51
CA VAL A 212 -8.07 30.30 -24.17
C VAL A 212 -8.16 30.17 -22.64
N GLY A 213 -9.01 30.99 -22.02
CA GLY A 213 -9.09 31.22 -20.57
C GLY A 213 -9.42 29.98 -19.73
N GLU A 214 -8.89 29.97 -18.51
CA GLU A 214 -8.91 28.85 -17.53
C GLU A 214 -10.33 28.34 -17.18
N ASP A 215 -11.35 29.17 -17.35
CA ASP A 215 -12.73 28.84 -16.98
C ASP A 215 -13.42 27.86 -17.95
N GLN A 216 -13.08 27.88 -19.24
CA GLN A 216 -13.64 26.91 -20.21
C GLN A 216 -12.99 25.52 -20.10
N LEU A 217 -11.73 25.46 -19.65
CA LEU A 217 -11.00 24.20 -19.42
C LEU A 217 -11.60 23.42 -18.24
N ARG A 218 -11.96 24.09 -17.13
CA ARG A 218 -12.63 23.46 -15.99
C ARG A 218 -14.02 22.91 -16.31
N ARG A 219 -14.74 23.54 -17.25
CA ARG A 219 -16.08 23.09 -17.68
C ARG A 219 -16.02 21.85 -18.56
N ARG A 220 -15.03 21.78 -19.47
CA ARG A 220 -14.80 20.58 -20.30
C ARG A 220 -14.23 19.41 -19.50
N ALA A 221 -13.38 19.66 -18.51
CA ALA A 221 -12.84 18.62 -17.64
C ALA A 221 -13.94 17.91 -16.81
N ARG A 222 -14.90 18.66 -16.26
CA ARG A 222 -16.05 18.08 -15.53
C ARG A 222 -16.95 17.24 -16.42
N MET A 223 -17.22 17.70 -17.65
CA MET A 223 -18.07 16.96 -18.60
C MET A 223 -17.42 15.64 -19.07
N ILE A 224 -16.10 15.59 -19.18
CA ILE A 224 -15.36 14.36 -19.51
C ILE A 224 -15.34 13.38 -18.33
N GLN A 225 -15.29 13.90 -17.10
CA GLN A 225 -15.26 13.08 -15.88
C GLN A 225 -16.63 12.41 -15.60
N ASP A 226 -17.74 13.08 -15.87
CA ASP A 226 -19.09 12.49 -15.79
C ASP A 226 -19.33 11.39 -16.85
N LEU A 227 -18.77 11.56 -18.05
CA LEU A 227 -18.81 10.55 -19.13
C LEU A 227 -17.94 9.33 -18.83
N LEU A 228 -16.82 9.51 -18.12
CA LEU A 228 -15.93 8.40 -17.72
C LEU A 228 -16.46 7.62 -16.51
N GLN A 229 -17.18 8.26 -15.59
CA GLN A 229 -17.84 7.56 -14.48
C GLN A 229 -18.99 6.66 -14.95
N THR A 230 -19.62 6.99 -16.07
CA THR A 230 -20.71 6.19 -16.65
C THR A 230 -20.22 5.06 -17.57
N ALA A 231 -19.02 5.18 -18.18
CA ALA A 231 -18.46 4.17 -19.09
C ALA A 231 -17.33 3.29 -18.48
N GLY A 232 -16.77 3.67 -17.33
CA GLY A 232 -15.65 3.00 -16.66
C GLY A 232 -15.85 1.50 -16.37
N PRO A 233 -17.04 1.04 -15.91
CA PRO A 233 -17.26 -0.38 -15.64
C PRO A 233 -17.31 -1.24 -16.91
N LEU A 234 -17.70 -0.68 -18.06
CA LEU A 234 -17.88 -1.44 -19.32
C LEU A 234 -16.57 -1.65 -20.08
N ALA A 235 -15.63 -0.69 -20.03
CA ALA A 235 -14.33 -0.84 -20.67
C ALA A 235 -13.46 -1.91 -19.97
N GLY A 236 -13.59 -2.05 -18.64
CA GLY A 236 -12.89 -3.08 -17.87
C GLY A 236 -13.32 -4.51 -18.25
N VAL A 237 -14.60 -4.72 -18.52
CA VAL A 237 -15.18 -6.02 -18.92
C VAL A 237 -14.81 -6.38 -20.37
N VAL A 238 -14.75 -5.39 -21.28
CA VAL A 238 -14.30 -5.65 -22.67
C VAL A 238 -12.79 -5.95 -22.71
N ALA A 239 -11.97 -5.28 -21.91
CA ALA A 239 -10.53 -5.55 -21.86
C ALA A 239 -10.21 -6.94 -21.25
N THR A 240 -10.96 -7.39 -20.24
CA THR A 240 -10.80 -8.75 -19.69
C THR A 240 -11.40 -9.83 -20.59
N GLY A 241 -12.47 -9.54 -21.33
CA GLY A 241 -13.06 -10.47 -22.31
C GLY A 241 -12.16 -10.73 -23.53
N VAL A 242 -11.49 -9.70 -24.05
CA VAL A 242 -10.57 -9.83 -25.20
C VAL A 242 -9.28 -10.56 -24.81
N GLY A 243 -8.79 -10.38 -23.58
CA GLY A 243 -7.63 -11.13 -23.06
C GLY A 243 -7.89 -12.64 -22.96
N SER A 244 -9.07 -13.04 -22.48
CA SER A 244 -9.43 -14.47 -22.36
C SER A 244 -9.65 -15.16 -23.70
N LEU A 245 -10.14 -14.44 -24.73
CA LEU A 245 -10.30 -14.98 -26.07
C LEU A 245 -8.95 -15.13 -26.79
N TYR A 246 -7.99 -14.24 -26.54
CA TYR A 246 -6.66 -14.33 -27.15
C TYR A 246 -5.81 -15.47 -26.58
N THR A 247 -5.95 -15.79 -25.28
CA THR A 247 -5.28 -16.94 -24.67
C THR A 247 -5.96 -18.27 -24.99
N GLY A 248 -7.28 -18.28 -25.23
CA GLY A 248 -8.03 -19.49 -25.60
C GLY A 248 -7.79 -19.93 -27.05
N LEU A 249 -7.71 -19.01 -28.01
CA LEU A 249 -7.61 -19.35 -29.43
C LEU A 249 -6.20 -19.85 -29.84
N LYS A 250 -5.16 -19.50 -29.08
CA LYS A 250 -3.78 -19.96 -29.33
C LYS A 250 -3.52 -21.40 -28.88
N GLY A 251 -4.36 -21.96 -28.01
CA GLY A 251 -4.30 -23.36 -27.59
C GLY A 251 -4.89 -24.36 -28.57
N VAL A 252 -5.69 -23.91 -29.55
CA VAL A 252 -6.43 -24.78 -30.48
C VAL A 252 -5.82 -24.82 -31.89
N ILE A 253 -4.99 -23.83 -32.26
CA ILE A 253 -4.38 -23.72 -33.62
C ILE A 253 -2.88 -24.11 -33.60
N GLY A 254 -2.36 -24.52 -32.44
CA GLY A 254 -0.95 -24.91 -32.24
C GLY A 254 -0.72 -26.39 -31.94
N GLY A 255 -1.62 -27.28 -32.39
CA GLY A 255 -1.47 -28.73 -32.36
C GLY A 255 -1.75 -29.33 -33.73
#